data_AF-T1EI89-F1
#
_entry.id   AF-T1EI89-F1
#
_cell.length_a   1.000
_cell.length_b   1.000
_cell.length_c   1.000
_cell.angle_alpha   90.00
_cell.angle_beta   90.00
_cell.angle_gamma   90.00
#
_symmetry.space_group_name_H-M   'P 1'
#
loop_
_entity.id
_entity.type
_entity.pdbx_description
1 polymer ?
#
loop_
_entity_poly.entity_id
_entity_poly.type
_entity_poly.pdbx_seq_one_letter_code
_entity_poly.pdbx_strand_id
1 'polypeptide(L)'
;TSATVNPTFDFQALSLILACFILLGFTSATVNPTFDFQALSLILACFILLGFTSATVNPTFDFQALSLILACFILLGFTSATVNPTFDFQALSLILACFILLGFTSATVNPTFDFQALSLILACFILLGFTSATVNPTFDFQALSLILACFILLGFTSATVNPTFDFQALSLILACFILLGFTSATVNP
;
A
#
# COMPACT_ATOMS: atom_id res chain seq x y z
N THR A 1 7.28 -18.48 -16.75
CA THR A 1 6.85 -19.19 -15.52
C THR A 1 6.12 -18.22 -14.61
N SER A 2 5.12 -18.68 -13.85
CA SER A 2 4.28 -17.83 -13.01
C SER A 2 4.18 -18.38 -11.58
N ALA A 3 4.00 -17.51 -10.60
CA ALA A 3 3.75 -17.88 -9.21
C ALA A 3 2.54 -17.12 -8.64
N THR A 4 1.73 -17.80 -7.83
CA THR A 4 0.54 -17.22 -7.20
C THR A 4 0.48 -17.64 -5.73
N VAL A 5 0.28 -16.69 -4.82
CA VAL A 5 0.23 -16.90 -3.36
C VAL A 5 -0.95 -16.15 -2.76
N ASN A 6 -1.98 -16.89 -2.33
CA ASN A 6 -3.25 -16.32 -1.83
C ASN A 6 -3.69 -16.96 -0.50
N PRO A 7 -2.95 -16.80 0.61
CA PRO A 7 -3.36 -17.34 1.90
C PRO A 7 -4.46 -16.51 2.55
N THR A 8 -5.24 -17.13 3.42
CA THR A 8 -6.28 -16.47 4.22
C THR A 8 -5.99 -16.66 5.70
N PHE A 9 -6.11 -15.58 6.46
CA PHE A 9 -5.89 -15.50 7.90
C PHE A 9 -7.16 -14.94 8.54
N ASP A 10 -7.92 -15.77 9.26
CA ASP A 10 -9.16 -15.39 9.96
C ASP A 10 -9.02 -15.67 11.45
N PHE A 11 -9.15 -14.62 12.27
CA PHE A 11 -9.02 -14.72 13.72
C PHE A 11 -10.10 -13.94 14.47
N GLN A 12 -10.75 -14.65 15.41
CA GLN A 12 -11.86 -14.15 16.20
C GLN A 12 -11.43 -13.58 17.57
N ALA A 13 -10.14 -13.68 17.90
CA ALA A 13 -9.59 -13.35 19.22
C ALA A 13 -8.27 -12.58 19.10
N LEU A 14 -7.62 -12.30 20.24
CA LEU A 14 -6.31 -11.66 20.28
C LEU A 14 -5.32 -12.40 19.38
N SER A 15 -4.71 -11.68 18.45
CA SER A 15 -3.81 -12.28 17.46
C SER A 15 -2.57 -11.41 17.22
N LEU A 16 -1.45 -12.11 16.99
CA LEU A 16 -0.21 -11.55 16.50
C LEU A 16 0.15 -12.32 15.23
N ILE A 17 0.25 -11.61 14.10
CA ILE A 17 0.62 -12.21 12.83
C ILE A 17 1.90 -11.60 12.31
N LEU A 18 2.82 -12.49 11.93
CA LEU A 18 3.97 -12.17 11.10
C LEU A 18 3.85 -12.93 9.79
N ALA A 19 3.58 -12.21 8.70
CA ALA A 19 3.47 -12.78 7.36
C ALA A 19 4.56 -12.20 6.46
N CYS A 20 5.34 -13.07 5.82
CA CYS A 20 6.38 -12.67 4.89
C CYS A 20 6.28 -13.49 3.60
N PHE A 21 6.10 -12.81 2.47
CA PHE A 21 5.97 -13.41 1.15
C PHE A 21 7.13 -12.98 0.29
N ILE A 22 8.00 -13.93 -0.07
CA ILE A 22 9.19 -13.66 -0.89
C ILE A 22 9.12 -14.52 -2.15
N LEU A 23 9.05 -13.87 -3.32
CA LEU A 23 9.11 -14.56 -4.61
C LEU A 23 10.29 -14.00 -5.43
N LEU A 24 11.01 -14.89 -6.13
CA LEU A 24 12.22 -14.58 -6.88
C LEU A 24 12.19 -15.20 -8.28
N GLY A 25 12.43 -14.41 -9.32
CA GLY A 25 12.85 -14.90 -10.63
C GLY A 25 11.79 -15.63 -11.47
N PHE A 26 10.51 -15.26 -11.36
CA PHE A 26 9.48 -15.76 -12.29
C PHE A 26 9.22 -14.74 -13.40
N THR A 27 8.55 -15.15 -14.48
CA THR A 27 8.07 -14.21 -15.49
C THR A 27 6.94 -13.34 -14.93
N SER A 28 6.04 -13.95 -14.14
CA SER A 28 4.96 -13.24 -13.46
C SER A 28 4.74 -13.71 -12.02
N ALA A 29 4.34 -12.80 -11.14
CA ALA A 29 3.97 -13.11 -9.76
C ALA A 29 2.68 -12.42 -9.34
N THR A 30 1.88 -13.12 -8.55
CA THR A 30 0.67 -12.59 -7.91
C THR A 30 0.66 -12.98 -6.44
N VAL A 31 0.48 -12.01 -5.54
CA VAL A 31 0.41 -12.23 -4.10
C VAL A 31 -0.79 -11.50 -3.51
N ASN A 32 -1.84 -12.25 -3.14
CA ASN A 32 -3.12 -11.71 -2.67
C ASN A 32 -3.56 -12.38 -1.35
N PRO A 33 -2.90 -12.13 -0.21
CA PRO A 33 -3.38 -12.65 1.05
C PRO A 33 -4.59 -11.87 1.56
N THR A 34 -5.40 -12.54 2.37
CA THR A 34 -6.53 -11.93 3.08
C THR A 34 -6.32 -12.06 4.59
N PHE A 35 -6.55 -10.98 5.31
CA PHE A 35 -6.42 -10.86 6.76
C PHE A 35 -7.75 -10.34 7.31
N ASP A 36 -8.49 -11.17 8.05
CA ASP A 36 -9.77 -10.86 8.68
C ASP A 36 -9.68 -11.05 10.20
N PHE A 37 -9.94 -9.98 10.95
CA PHE A 37 -9.77 -9.95 12.40
C PHE A 37 -10.92 -9.24 13.11
N GLN A 38 -11.57 -9.98 14.00
CA GLN A 38 -12.74 -9.50 14.72
C GLN A 38 -12.39 -8.85 16.08
N ALA A 39 -11.17 -9.04 16.56
CA ALA A 39 -10.71 -8.59 17.88
C ALA A 39 -9.36 -7.87 17.81
N LEU A 40 -8.70 -7.69 18.96
CA LEU A 40 -7.39 -7.04 19.04
C LEU A 40 -6.36 -7.76 18.19
N SER A 41 -5.68 -7.05 17.30
CA SER A 41 -4.71 -7.63 16.38
C SER A 41 -3.47 -6.76 16.20
N LEU A 42 -2.32 -7.42 16.08
CA LEU A 42 -1.07 -6.83 15.63
C LEU A 42 -0.58 -7.61 14.42
N ILE A 43 -0.42 -6.93 13.29
CA ILE A 43 0.05 -7.54 12.05
C ILE A 43 1.30 -6.86 11.53
N LEU A 44 2.28 -7.70 11.23
CA LEU A 44 3.45 -7.34 10.43
C LEU A 44 3.41 -8.16 9.13
N ALA A 45 3.15 -7.49 8.01
CA ALA A 45 3.10 -8.09 6.68
C ALA A 45 4.22 -7.52 5.80
N CYS A 46 4.99 -8.41 5.17
CA CYS A 46 6.06 -8.03 4.24
C CYS A 46 5.90 -8.79 2.92
N PHE A 47 5.97 -8.05 1.82
CA PHE A 47 5.84 -8.56 0.46
C PHE A 47 7.08 -8.17 -0.33
N ILE A 48 7.89 -9.15 -0.71
CA ILE A 48 9.15 -8.93 -1.42
C ILE A 48 9.14 -9.71 -2.73
N LEU A 49 9.13 -9.00 -3.86
CA LEU A 49 9.23 -9.61 -5.17
C LEU A 49 10.45 -9.02 -5.92
N LEU A 50 11.35 -9.88 -6.40
CA LEU A 50 12.55 -9.50 -7.16
C LEU A 50 12.62 -10.17 -8.56
N GLY A 51 12.81 -9.36 -9.60
CA GLY A 51 13.24 -9.80 -10.93
C GLY A 51 12.17 -10.52 -11.76
N PHE A 52 11.08 -9.84 -12.10
CA PHE A 52 10.00 -10.42 -12.94
C PHE A 52 9.65 -9.50 -14.10
N THR A 53 8.95 -10.02 -15.10
CA THR A 53 8.34 -9.16 -16.13
C THR A 53 7.14 -8.42 -15.54
N SER A 54 6.27 -9.13 -14.81
CA SER A 54 5.09 -8.55 -14.16
C SER A 54 4.92 -9.00 -12.71
N ALA A 55 4.50 -8.07 -11.85
CA ALA A 55 4.08 -8.37 -10.49
C ALA A 55 2.76 -7.69 -10.11
N THR A 56 1.97 -8.41 -9.33
CA THR A 56 0.74 -7.90 -8.73
C THR A 56 0.72 -8.29 -7.25
N VAL A 57 0.50 -7.32 -6.37
CA VAL A 57 0.40 -7.54 -4.92
C VAL A 57 -0.84 -6.82 -4.39
N ASN A 58 -1.88 -7.58 -4.06
CA ASN A 58 -3.19 -7.05 -3.64
C ASN A 58 -3.66 -7.73 -2.35
N PRO A 59 -3.05 -7.43 -1.19
CA PRO A 59 -3.56 -7.95 0.06
C PRO A 59 -4.83 -7.21 0.50
N THR A 60 -5.68 -7.92 1.24
CA THR A 60 -6.86 -7.35 1.87
C THR A 60 -6.75 -7.48 3.38
N PHE A 61 -7.02 -6.39 4.09
CA PHE A 61 -6.95 -6.25 5.53
C PHE A 61 -8.31 -5.74 6.02
N ASP A 62 -9.07 -6.57 6.73
CA ASP A 62 -10.39 -6.27 7.32
C ASP A 62 -10.34 -6.44 8.84
N PHE A 63 -10.67 -5.38 9.57
CA PHE A 63 -10.54 -5.32 11.02
C PHE A 63 -11.75 -4.65 11.66
N GLN A 64 -12.41 -5.39 12.55
CA GLN A 64 -13.63 -4.91 13.20
C GLN A 64 -13.37 -4.20 14.54
N ALA A 65 -12.19 -4.39 15.12
CA ALA A 65 -11.82 -3.90 16.45
C ALA A 65 -10.48 -3.14 16.44
N LEU A 66 -9.76 -3.16 17.57
CA LEU A 66 -8.47 -2.48 17.69
C LEU A 66 -7.38 -3.19 16.87
N SER A 67 -6.71 -2.46 16.00
CA SER A 67 -5.66 -3.00 15.15
C SER A 67 -4.42 -2.12 15.08
N LEU A 68 -3.26 -2.77 14.98
CA LEU A 68 -2.01 -2.15 14.59
C LEU A 68 -1.42 -2.95 13.42
N ILE A 69 -1.20 -2.26 12.30
CA ILE A 69 -0.69 -2.88 11.08
C ILE A 69 0.57 -2.17 10.62
N LEU A 70 1.58 -2.99 10.35
CA LEU A 70 2.76 -2.60 9.60
C LEU A 70 2.82 -3.44 8.32
N ALA A 71 2.60 -2.79 7.18
CA ALA A 71 2.64 -3.42 5.86
C ALA A 71 3.79 -2.82 5.03
N CYS A 72 4.65 -3.69 4.51
CA CYS A 72 5.77 -3.30 3.64
C CYS A 72 5.70 -4.03 2.31
N PHE A 73 5.75 -3.27 1.22
CA PHE A 73 5.71 -3.75 -0.15
C PHE A 73 7.00 -3.36 -0.84
N ILE A 74 7.81 -4.34 -1.22
CA ILE A 74 9.13 -4.15 -1.81
C ILE A 74 9.17 -4.89 -3.14
N LEU A 75 9.21 -4.14 -4.23
CA LEU A 75 9.35 -4.71 -5.57
C LEU A 75 10.60 -4.11 -6.24
N LEU A 76 11.54 -4.95 -6.69
CA LEU A 76 12.69 -4.54 -7.50
C LEU A 76 12.79 -5.23 -8.88
N GLY A 77 13.06 -4.42 -9.91
CA GLY A 77 13.52 -4.87 -11.22
C GLY A 77 12.44 -5.56 -12.05
N PHE A 78 11.45 -4.80 -12.54
CA PHE A 78 10.38 -5.35 -13.37
C PHE A 78 10.08 -4.54 -14.62
N THR A 79 9.33 -5.11 -15.56
CA THR A 79 8.72 -4.30 -16.62
C THR A 79 7.50 -3.57 -16.07
N SER A 80 6.60 -4.28 -15.39
CA SER A 80 5.37 -3.73 -14.83
C SER A 80 5.11 -4.20 -13.40
N ALA A 81 4.71 -3.28 -12.51
CA ALA A 81 4.17 -3.65 -11.20
C ALA A 81 2.88 -2.94 -10.86
N THR A 82 2.03 -3.66 -10.13
CA THR A 82 0.80 -3.16 -9.55
C THR A 82 0.73 -3.56 -8.08
N VAL A 83 0.50 -2.59 -7.20
CA VAL A 83 0.35 -2.80 -5.76
C VAL A 83 -0.91 -2.10 -5.28
N ASN A 84 -1.97 -2.87 -5.01
CA ASN A 84 -3.28 -2.34 -4.65
C ASN A 84 -3.79 -3.03 -3.37
N PRO A 85 -3.24 -2.71 -2.20
CA PRO A 85 -3.77 -3.23 -0.96
C PRO A 85 -5.08 -2.53 -0.58
N THR A 86 -5.95 -3.26 0.09
CA THR A 86 -7.19 -2.71 0.67
C THR A 86 -7.14 -2.86 2.18
N PHE A 87 -7.49 -1.78 2.86
CA PHE A 87 -7.47 -1.62 4.31
C PHE A 87 -8.86 -1.13 4.75
N ASP A 88 -9.64 -1.97 5.42
CA ASP A 88 -10.97 -1.67 5.97
C ASP A 88 -10.97 -1.84 7.49
N PHE A 89 -11.37 -0.78 8.21
CA PHE A 89 -11.33 -0.72 9.66
C PHE A 89 -12.60 -0.09 10.22
N GLN A 90 -13.27 -0.85 11.07
CA GLN A 90 -14.53 -0.39 11.68
C GLN A 90 -14.32 0.35 13.00
N ALA A 91 -13.18 0.18 13.65
CA ALA A 91 -12.89 0.72 14.97
C ALA A 91 -11.54 1.46 15.02
N LEU A 92 -10.82 1.39 16.15
CA LEU A 92 -9.55 2.10 16.33
C LEU A 92 -8.42 1.39 15.58
N SER A 93 -7.71 2.13 14.74
CA SER A 93 -6.64 1.56 13.91
C SER A 93 -5.42 2.46 13.84
N LEU A 94 -4.23 1.85 13.87
CA LEU A 94 -2.97 2.48 13.49
C LEU A 94 -2.35 1.71 12.32
N ILE A 95 -2.10 2.38 11.22
CA ILE A 95 -1.50 1.79 10.03
C ILE A 95 -0.21 2.50 9.65
N LEU A 96 0.83 1.71 9.46
CA LEU A 96 2.06 2.10 8.78
C LEU A 96 2.20 1.28 7.51
N ALA A 97 2.08 1.93 6.36
CA ALA A 97 2.21 1.31 5.05
C ALA A 97 3.39 1.91 4.28
N CYS A 98 4.31 1.05 3.85
CA CYS A 98 5.46 1.44 3.05
C CYS A 98 5.45 0.73 1.71
N PHE A 99 5.53 1.49 0.62
CA PHE A 99 5.57 1.01 -0.75
C PHE A 99 6.90 1.42 -1.37
N ILE A 100 7.73 0.45 -1.71
CA ILE A 100 9.07 0.66 -2.27
C ILE A 100 9.15 -0.07 -3.60
N LEU A 101 9.19 0.68 -4.68
CA LEU A 101 9.35 0.13 -6.03
C LEU A 101 10.60 0.75 -6.67
N LEU A 102 11.57 -0.07 -7.05
CA LEU A 102 12.81 0.30 -7.76
C LEU A 102 12.96 -0.33 -9.15
N GLY A 103 13.22 0.50 -10.17
CA GLY A 103 13.68 0.08 -11.50
C GLY A 103 12.63 -0.60 -12.37
N PHE A 104 11.63 0.15 -12.87
CA PHE A 104 10.58 -0.43 -13.72
C PHE A 104 10.32 0.36 -15.00
N THR A 105 9.63 -0.25 -15.97
CA THR A 105 9.04 0.53 -17.06
C THR A 105 7.78 1.25 -16.59
N SER A 106 6.90 0.54 -15.89
CA SER A 106 5.64 1.09 -15.36
C SER A 106 5.35 0.60 -13.95
N ALA A 107 4.95 1.51 -13.07
CA ALA A 107 4.36 1.16 -11.78
C ALA A 107 3.02 1.82 -11.53
N THR A 108 2.15 1.07 -10.86
CA THR A 108 0.89 1.57 -10.33
C THR A 108 0.78 1.17 -8.87
N VAL A 109 0.50 2.14 -8.01
CA VAL A 109 0.32 1.94 -6.57
C VAL A 109 -0.97 2.64 -6.14
N ASN A 110 -2.03 1.86 -5.92
CA ASN A 110 -3.36 2.37 -5.59
C ASN A 110 -3.90 1.69 -4.33
N PRO A 111 -3.38 2.03 -3.15
CA PRO A 111 -3.95 1.51 -1.92
C PRO A 111 -5.28 2.19 -1.61
N THR A 112 -6.19 1.42 -1.01
CA THR A 112 -7.47 1.93 -0.52
C THR A 112 -7.53 1.78 0.98
N PHE A 113 -7.96 2.84 1.65
CA PHE A 113 -8.02 3.01 3.09
C PHE A 113 -9.43 3.47 3.45
N ASP A 114 -10.23 2.61 4.09
CA ASP A 114 -11.60 2.88 4.56
C ASP A 114 -11.66 2.72 6.09
N PHE A 115 -12.14 3.75 6.78
CA PHE A 115 -12.17 3.81 8.23
C PHE A 115 -13.48 4.42 8.73
N GLN A 116 -14.17 3.67 9.58
CA GLN A 116 -15.45 4.09 10.15
C GLN A 116 -15.30 4.88 11.47
N ALA A 117 -14.16 4.72 12.15
CA ALA A 117 -13.92 5.30 13.48
C ALA A 117 -12.58 6.06 13.55
N LEU A 118 -11.86 5.95 14.67
CA LEU A 118 -10.61 6.68 14.92
C LEU A 118 -9.44 6.00 14.22
N SER A 119 -8.72 6.77 13.39
CA SER A 119 -7.61 6.24 12.61
C SER A 119 -6.38 7.15 12.59
N LEU A 120 -5.22 6.51 12.59
CA LEU A 120 -3.94 7.14 12.28
C LEU A 120 -3.27 6.35 11.15
N ILE A 121 -2.99 7.03 10.05
CA ILE A 121 -2.30 6.44 8.90
C ILE A 121 -1.00 7.17 8.63
N LEU A 122 0.06 6.39 8.53
CA LEU A 122 1.33 6.82 7.97
C LEU A 122 1.60 6.00 6.70
N ALA A 123 1.54 6.65 5.55
CA ALA A 123 1.79 6.02 4.26
C ALA A 123 3.02 6.63 3.59
N CYS A 124 3.94 5.79 3.16
CA CYS A 124 5.15 6.20 2.44
C CYS A 124 5.23 5.49 1.09
N PHE A 125 5.36 6.26 0.02
CA PHE A 125 5.47 5.78 -1.35
C PHE A 125 6.82 6.20 -1.90
N ILE A 126 7.70 5.24 -2.16
CA ILE A 126 9.04 5.45 -2.67
C ILE A 126 9.16 4.73 -4.01
N LEU A 127 9.23 5.51 -5.09
CA LEU A 127 9.41 4.98 -6.43
C LEU A 127 10.67 5.62 -7.05
N LEU A 128 11.64 4.79 -7.45
CA LEU A 128 12.88 5.21 -8.12
C LEU A 128 13.09 4.56 -9.50
N GLY A 129 13.40 5.37 -10.51
CA GLY A 129 13.93 4.93 -11.81
C GLY A 129 12.89 4.27 -12.72
N PHE A 130 11.88 5.02 -13.17
CA PHE A 130 10.84 4.47 -14.05
C PHE A 130 10.65 5.22 -15.36
N THR A 131 10.03 4.59 -16.36
CA THR A 131 9.46 5.36 -17.48
C THR A 131 8.16 6.05 -17.07
N SER A 132 7.29 5.31 -16.38
CA SER A 132 5.98 5.82 -15.93
C SER A 132 5.66 5.35 -14.51
N ALA A 133 5.08 6.23 -13.71
CA ALA A 133 4.47 5.83 -12.45
C ALA A 133 3.15 6.55 -12.19
N THR A 134 2.24 5.81 -11.56
CA THR A 134 0.96 6.31 -11.09
C THR A 134 0.79 5.91 -9.63
N VAL A 135 0.51 6.89 -8.77
CA VAL A 135 0.27 6.69 -7.35
C VAL A 135 -1.04 7.38 -6.96
N ASN A 136 -2.10 6.59 -6.79
CA ASN A 136 -3.45 7.10 -6.53
C ASN A 136 -4.03 6.42 -5.28
N PRO A 137 -3.57 6.80 -4.08
CA PRO A 137 -4.16 6.28 -2.86
C PRO A 137 -5.55 6.89 -2.65
N THR A 138 -6.48 6.08 -2.16
CA THR A 138 -7.82 6.52 -1.77
C THR A 138 -8.00 6.36 -0.28
N PHE A 139 -8.59 7.37 0.32
CA PHE A 139 -8.71 7.57 1.76
C PHE A 139 -10.14 7.99 2.06
N ASP A 140 -10.92 7.13 2.71
CA ASP A 140 -12.30 7.38 3.13
C ASP A 140 -12.38 7.26 4.65
N PHE A 141 -12.90 8.31 5.31
CA PHE A 141 -13.03 8.37 6.75
C PHE A 141 -14.38 8.93 7.17
N GLN A 142 -15.07 8.17 8.02
CA GLN A 142 -16.37 8.58 8.55
C GLN A 142 -16.26 9.36 9.87
N ALA A 143 -15.14 9.23 10.60
CA ALA A 143 -14.94 9.85 11.90
C ALA A 143 -13.60 10.60 12.00
N LEU A 144 -12.91 10.52 13.15
CA LEU A 144 -11.68 11.27 13.41
C LEU A 144 -10.48 10.59 12.75
N SER A 145 -9.75 11.33 11.91
CA SER A 145 -8.59 10.80 11.19
C SER A 145 -7.38 11.72 11.23
N LEU A 146 -6.20 11.09 11.30
CA LEU A 146 -4.91 11.74 11.04
C LEU A 146 -4.17 10.96 9.95
N ILE A 147 -3.83 11.65 8.87
CA ILE A 147 -3.10 11.07 7.75
C ILE A 147 -1.79 11.81 7.57
N LEU A 148 -0.70 11.05 7.54
CA LEU A 148 0.59 11.51 7.07
C LEU A 148 0.99 10.68 5.85
N ALA A 149 1.01 11.32 4.68
CA ALA A 149 1.37 10.69 3.42
C ALA A 149 2.65 11.32 2.86
N CYS A 150 3.63 10.50 2.50
CA CYS A 150 4.87 10.93 1.87
C CYS A 150 5.03 10.23 0.53
N PHE A 151 5.24 11.02 -0.53
CA PHE A 151 5.42 10.55 -1.89
C PHE A 151 6.79 10.99 -2.38
N ILE A 152 7.68 10.02 -2.59
CA ILE A 152 9.04 10.22 -3.06
C ILE A 152 9.18 9.53 -4.41
N LEU A 153 9.22 10.32 -5.47
CA LEU A 153 9.40 9.82 -6.83
C LEU A 153 10.67 10.46 -7.41
N LEU A 154 11.72 9.66 -7.68
CA LEU A 154 12.95 10.10 -8.36
C LEU A 154 13.21 9.39 -9.71
N GLY A 155 13.56 10.17 -10.74
CA GLY A 155 14.11 9.68 -12.01
C GLY A 155 13.06 9.04 -12.93
N PHE A 156 12.14 9.83 -13.46
CA PHE A 156 11.08 9.35 -14.35
C PHE A 156 11.00 10.07 -15.69
N THR A 157 10.44 9.42 -16.69
CA THR A 157 9.90 10.15 -17.86
C THR A 157 8.59 10.83 -17.45
N SER A 158 7.63 10.07 -16.92
CA SER A 158 6.32 10.56 -16.51
C SER A 158 5.93 10.09 -15.12
N ALA A 159 5.29 10.96 -14.33
CA ALA A 159 4.61 10.53 -13.11
C ALA A 159 3.30 11.27 -12.87
N THR A 160 2.36 10.54 -12.29
CA THR A 160 1.09 11.05 -11.81
C THR A 160 0.90 10.65 -10.36
N VAL A 161 0.59 11.62 -9.51
CA VAL A 161 0.23 11.39 -8.11
C VAL A 161 -1.10 12.09 -7.85
N ASN A 162 -2.14 11.31 -7.58
CA ASN A 162 -3.51 11.82 -7.40
C ASN A 162 -4.15 11.12 -6.19
N PRO A 163 -3.77 11.49 -4.97
CA PRO A 163 -4.47 11.03 -3.78
C PRO A 163 -5.92 11.54 -3.80
N THR A 164 -6.84 10.72 -3.30
CA THR A 164 -8.24 11.12 -3.11
C THR A 164 -8.57 10.95 -1.64
N PHE A 165 -9.15 11.99 -1.05
CA PHE A 165 -9.55 11.99 0.34
C PHE A 165 -11.03 12.39 0.49
N ASP A 166 -11.80 11.55 1.19
CA ASP A 166 -13.18 11.79 1.58
C ASP A 166 -13.28 11.74 3.11
N PHE A 167 -13.93 12.74 3.69
CA PHE A 167 -14.09 12.87 5.14
C PHE A 167 -15.50 13.34 5.48
N GLN A 168 -16.15 12.61 6.37
CA GLN A 168 -17.46 13.00 6.92
C GLN A 168 -17.35 13.76 8.26
N ALA A 169 -16.18 13.74 8.91
CA ALA A 169 -15.95 14.38 10.20
C ALA A 169 -14.57 15.08 10.28
N LEU A 170 -13.97 15.15 11.48
CA LEU A 170 -12.74 15.89 11.72
C LEU A 170 -11.52 15.14 11.17
N SER A 171 -10.77 15.79 10.29
CA SER A 171 -9.58 15.22 9.67
C SER A 171 -8.39 16.17 9.72
N LEU A 172 -7.19 15.63 9.93
CA LEU A 172 -5.94 16.31 9.67
C LEU A 172 -5.12 15.52 8.65
N ILE A 173 -4.70 16.20 7.58
CA ILE A 173 -3.91 15.61 6.51
C ILE A 173 -2.61 16.38 6.39
N LEU A 174 -1.51 15.65 6.35
CA LEU A 174 -0.22 16.17 5.95
C LEU A 174 0.31 15.32 4.79
N ALA A 175 0.34 15.91 3.60
CA ALA A 175 0.89 15.28 2.41
C ALA A 175 2.21 15.96 2.02
N CYS A 176 3.26 15.16 1.81
CA CYS A 176 4.57 15.62 1.35
C CYS A 176 4.88 14.98 0.00
N PHE A 177 5.30 15.79 -0.97
CA PHE A 177 5.65 15.34 -2.31
C PHE A 177 7.07 15.75 -2.65
N ILE A 178 7.93 14.77 -2.93
CA ILE A 178 9.31 14.95 -3.34
C ILE A 178 9.45 14.35 -4.73
N LEU A 179 9.53 15.21 -5.74
CA LEU A 179 9.66 14.83 -7.15
C LEU A 179 10.96 15.41 -7.73
N LEU A 180 11.92 14.56 -8.09
CA LEU A 180 13.12 14.94 -8.83
C LEU A 180 13.34 14.13 -10.12
N GLY A 181 13.87 14.79 -11.16
CA GLY A 181 14.34 14.14 -12.39
C GLY A 181 13.21 13.63 -13.30
N PHE A 182 12.27 14.52 -13.67
CA PHE A 182 11.11 14.22 -14.53
C PHE A 182 11.21 14.90 -15.89
N THR A 183 10.69 14.27 -16.94
CA THR A 183 10.30 15.02 -18.16
C THR A 183 8.89 15.58 -18.05
N SER A 184 7.98 14.89 -17.36
CA SER A 184 6.63 15.36 -17.05
C SER A 184 6.18 14.82 -15.69
N ALA A 185 5.51 15.65 -14.90
CA ALA A 185 4.92 15.26 -13.63
C ALA A 185 3.59 15.98 -13.41
N THR A 186 2.61 15.26 -12.89
CA THR A 186 1.32 15.80 -12.45
C THR A 186 1.07 15.37 -11.01
N VAL A 187 0.84 16.33 -10.14
CA VAL A 187 0.44 16.09 -8.75
C VAL A 187 -0.88 16.84 -8.53
N ASN A 188 -1.93 16.10 -8.18
CA ASN A 188 -3.24 16.64 -7.83
C ASN A 188 -3.55 16.24 -6.39
N PRO A 189 -3.09 17.03 -5.41
CA PRO A 189 -3.15 16.70 -3.99
C PRO A 189 -4.52 16.97 -3.35
#